data_AF-A0A0Q6YLM3-F1
#
_entry.id   AF-A0A0Q6YLM3-F1
#
_cell.length_a   1.000
_cell.length_b   1.000
_cell.length_c   1.000
_cell.angle_alpha   90.00
_cell.angle_beta   90.00
_cell.angle_gamma   90.00
#
_symmetry.space_group_name_H-M   'P 1'
#
loop_
_entity.id
_entity.type
_entity.pdbx_description
1 polymer ?
#
loop_
_entity_poly.entity_id
_entity_poly.type
_entity_poly.pdbx_seq_one_letter_code
_entity_poly.pdbx_strand_id
1 'polypeptide(L)'
;MAIIHHTTLKPTKLDLLTAWLPTRPWYIGTGTPELTKAGGFRLDDPEGEVGIEFMVAVDSSGPEPVAYLAPLTYRAAPLPGADHALVGTMEHGVLGPRWAYDGIHDPVLRTELLALFEGRAQAQAQSLTDTPDHEVTHAYTGPDLPTGPGEVTEDQDGTGLALPDGTVLRVHRRPRPTAPEGANGHVSGAWDAPDGTRARAAFATLHTS
;
A
#
# COMPACT_ATOMS: atom_id res chain seq x y z
N MET A 1 9.72 -5.11 -14.09
CA MET A 1 10.78 -4.73 -13.11
C MET A 1 10.90 -3.22 -13.06
N ALA A 2 10.79 -2.63 -11.87
CA ALA A 2 10.74 -1.18 -11.70
C ALA A 2 12.05 -0.58 -11.14
N ILE A 3 12.75 0.21 -11.96
CA ILE A 3 14.00 0.90 -11.61
C ILE A 3 13.73 2.04 -10.61
N ILE A 4 14.55 2.15 -9.55
CA ILE A 4 14.49 3.30 -8.63
C ILE A 4 15.39 4.41 -9.15
N HIS A 5 14.78 5.55 -9.48
CA HIS A 5 15.52 6.76 -9.79
C HIS A 5 15.72 7.58 -8.52
N HIS A 6 16.98 7.85 -8.16
CA HIS A 6 17.31 8.86 -7.15
C HIS A 6 17.17 10.26 -7.76
N THR A 7 15.94 10.77 -7.75
CA THR A 7 15.59 12.08 -8.31
C THR A 7 14.64 12.83 -7.40
N THR A 8 14.37 14.09 -7.74
CA THR A 8 13.35 14.90 -7.09
C THR A 8 11.94 14.45 -7.47
N LEU A 9 11.05 14.52 -6.48
CA LEU A 9 9.60 14.42 -6.62
C LEU A 9 8.99 15.72 -6.09
N LYS A 10 8.12 16.37 -6.88
CA LYS A 10 7.42 17.58 -6.46
C LYS A 10 5.94 17.55 -6.87
N PRO A 11 4.99 17.57 -5.93
CA PRO A 11 5.15 17.36 -4.48
C PRO A 11 5.82 16.01 -4.16
N THR A 12 6.38 15.87 -2.95
CA THR A 12 6.89 14.58 -2.49
C THR A 12 5.73 13.62 -2.19
N LYS A 13 6.04 12.32 -2.06
CA LYS A 13 5.04 11.31 -1.66
C LYS A 13 4.41 11.64 -0.31
N LEU A 14 5.20 12.15 0.64
CA LEU A 14 4.70 12.56 1.96
C LEU A 14 3.82 13.81 1.85
N ASP A 15 4.16 14.79 1.00
CA ASP A 15 3.29 15.96 0.78
C ASP A 15 1.90 15.55 0.27
N LEU A 16 1.85 14.58 -0.66
CA LEU A 16 0.58 14.03 -1.13
C LEU A 16 -0.20 13.34 -0.02
N LEU A 17 0.46 12.52 0.80
CA LEU A 17 -0.19 11.84 1.93
C LEU A 17 -0.65 12.82 3.02
N THR A 18 0.10 13.89 3.29
CA THR A 18 -0.27 14.92 4.26
C THR A 18 -1.60 15.58 3.88
N ALA A 19 -1.85 15.80 2.58
CA ALA A 19 -3.13 16.33 2.10
C ALA A 19 -4.23 15.26 2.04
N TRP A 20 -3.90 14.01 1.70
CA TRP A 20 -4.87 12.96 1.44
C TRP A 20 -5.37 12.24 2.69
N LEU A 21 -4.50 11.92 3.66
CA LEU A 21 -4.85 11.15 4.85
C LEU A 21 -6.04 11.72 5.64
N PRO A 22 -6.14 13.05 5.90
CA PRO A 22 -7.27 13.63 6.63
C PRO A 22 -8.64 13.45 5.95
N THR A 23 -8.67 13.07 4.67
CA THR A 23 -9.90 12.82 3.92
C THR A 23 -10.43 11.39 4.08
N ARG A 24 -9.70 10.51 4.78
CA ARG A 24 -10.01 9.09 4.90
C ARG A 24 -10.68 8.76 6.23
N PRO A 25 -11.65 7.82 6.28
CA PRO A 25 -12.40 7.50 7.50
C PRO A 25 -11.57 6.78 8.57
N TRP A 26 -10.47 6.15 8.19
CA TRP A 26 -9.55 5.44 9.09
C TRP A 26 -8.44 6.34 9.66
N TYR A 27 -8.30 7.58 9.18
CA TYR A 27 -7.36 8.54 9.76
C TYR A 27 -7.90 9.06 11.10
N ILE A 28 -7.05 9.08 12.13
CA ILE A 28 -7.42 9.48 13.50
C ILE A 28 -6.69 10.71 14.02
N GLY A 29 -5.83 11.32 13.21
CA GLY A 29 -5.22 12.60 13.57
C GLY A 29 -6.28 13.72 13.53
N THR A 30 -6.05 14.77 14.29
CA THR A 30 -6.98 15.91 14.40
C THR A 30 -6.44 17.19 13.73
N GLY A 31 -5.16 17.18 13.34
CA GLY A 31 -4.47 18.30 12.70
C GLY A 31 -3.85 17.93 11.35
N THR A 32 -2.92 18.78 10.91
CA THR A 32 -2.08 18.49 9.74
C THR A 32 -1.10 17.36 10.10
N PRO A 33 -1.07 16.25 9.35
CA PRO A 33 -0.15 15.15 9.61
C PRO A 33 1.32 15.60 9.60
N GLU A 34 2.11 15.08 10.54
CA GLU A 34 3.57 15.22 10.54
C GLU A 34 4.18 13.87 10.17
N LEU A 35 4.30 13.63 8.85
CA LEU A 35 4.62 12.31 8.32
C LEU A 35 6.13 12.09 8.18
N THR A 36 6.59 10.93 8.63
CA THR A 36 7.89 10.37 8.28
C THR A 36 7.70 9.02 7.59
N LYS A 37 8.44 8.77 6.50
CA LYS A 37 8.47 7.45 5.86
C LYS A 37 9.25 6.47 6.77
N ALA A 38 8.59 5.42 7.21
CA ALA A 38 9.11 4.50 8.23
C ALA A 38 9.36 3.07 7.71
N GLY A 39 8.80 2.72 6.55
CA GLY A 39 8.90 1.36 6.04
C GLY A 39 8.03 1.17 4.82
N GLY A 40 7.86 -0.08 4.43
CA GLY A 40 7.14 -0.44 3.23
C GLY A 40 7.97 -1.24 2.23
N PHE A 41 7.31 -1.66 1.17
CA PHE A 41 7.88 -2.48 0.12
C PHE A 41 7.28 -2.10 -1.24
N ARG A 42 7.80 -2.70 -2.30
CA ARG A 42 7.31 -2.52 -3.67
C ARG A 42 6.91 -3.85 -4.26
N LEU A 43 6.04 -3.78 -5.26
CA LEU A 43 5.81 -4.88 -6.20
C LEU A 43 6.19 -4.39 -7.59
N ASP A 44 6.57 -5.33 -8.44
CA ASP A 44 6.84 -5.05 -9.84
C ASP A 44 5.59 -5.27 -10.66
N ASP A 45 5.22 -4.28 -11.47
CA ASP A 45 4.29 -4.49 -12.57
C ASP A 45 4.99 -5.36 -13.64
N PRO A 46 4.40 -6.51 -14.05
CA PRO A 46 4.91 -7.34 -15.13
C PRO A 46 5.11 -6.57 -16.44
N GLU A 47 4.22 -5.63 -16.75
CA GLU A 47 4.29 -4.81 -17.97
C GLU A 47 5.23 -3.60 -17.80
N GLY A 48 5.61 -3.26 -16.56
CA GLY A 48 6.55 -2.18 -16.25
C GLY A 48 5.99 -0.76 -16.39
N GLU A 49 4.67 -0.60 -16.50
CA GLU A 49 4.00 0.69 -16.75
C GLU A 49 3.56 1.40 -15.45
N VAL A 50 3.33 0.62 -14.39
CA VAL A 50 2.82 1.12 -13.10
C VAL A 50 3.84 0.91 -12.00
N GLY A 51 4.24 1.99 -11.33
CA GLY A 51 4.99 1.87 -10.08
C GLY A 51 4.07 1.47 -8.94
N ILE A 52 4.34 0.36 -8.25
CA ILE A 52 3.55 -0.13 -7.12
C ILE A 52 4.37 0.00 -5.83
N GLU A 53 3.82 0.66 -4.82
CA GLU A 53 4.46 0.82 -3.50
C GLU A 53 3.43 0.61 -2.39
N PHE A 54 3.84 -0.05 -1.31
CA PHE A 54 3.13 -0.09 -0.04
C PHE A 54 3.96 0.68 0.96
N MET A 55 3.64 1.95 1.18
CA MET A 55 4.40 2.83 2.07
C MET A 55 3.83 2.76 3.49
N VAL A 56 4.70 2.64 4.49
CA VAL A 56 4.35 2.94 5.89
C VAL A 56 4.82 4.36 6.19
N ALA A 57 3.87 5.25 6.50
CA ALA A 57 4.11 6.60 6.98
C ALA A 57 3.69 6.69 8.45
N VAL A 58 4.58 7.17 9.31
CA VAL A 58 4.28 7.42 10.72
C VAL A 58 3.95 8.89 10.88
N ASP A 59 2.76 9.16 11.42
CA ASP A 59 2.30 10.48 11.81
C ASP A 59 2.61 10.74 13.28
N SER A 60 3.41 11.78 13.55
CA SER A 60 3.78 12.22 14.90
C SER A 60 3.04 13.48 15.37
N SER A 61 2.01 13.93 14.65
CA SER A 61 1.26 15.15 15.00
C SER A 61 0.39 15.01 16.26
N GLY A 62 0.06 13.77 16.64
CA GLY A 62 -0.76 13.43 17.80
C GLY A 62 0.04 13.15 19.08
N PRO A 63 -0.64 12.88 20.20
CA PRO A 63 0.01 12.54 21.47
C PRO A 63 0.80 11.22 21.42
N GLU A 64 0.36 10.29 20.58
CA GLU A 64 1.03 9.02 20.31
C GLU A 64 1.23 8.89 18.79
N PRO A 65 2.41 8.47 18.32
CA PRO A 65 2.64 8.26 16.90
C PRO A 65 1.74 7.16 16.30
N VAL A 66 1.22 7.39 15.10
CA VAL A 66 0.34 6.44 14.40
C VAL A 66 0.94 6.04 13.07
N ALA A 67 1.10 4.73 12.85
CA ALA A 67 1.54 4.20 11.56
C ALA A 67 0.35 4.03 10.61
N TYR A 68 0.49 4.55 9.39
CA TYR A 68 -0.46 4.39 8.30
C TYR A 68 0.17 3.65 7.12
N LEU A 69 -0.53 2.62 6.62
CA LEU A 69 -0.17 1.91 5.40
C LEU A 69 -0.91 2.51 4.20
N ALA A 70 -0.14 2.95 3.21
CA ALA A 70 -0.64 3.48 1.94
C ALA A 70 -0.11 2.62 0.76
N PRO A 71 -0.92 1.68 0.24
CA PRO A 71 -0.74 1.15 -1.11
C PRO A 71 -0.96 2.27 -2.12
N LEU A 72 0.03 2.53 -2.95
CA LEU A 72 0.05 3.60 -3.94
C LEU A 72 0.44 3.03 -5.30
N THR A 73 -0.24 3.51 -6.34
CA THR A 73 0.22 3.32 -7.72
C THR A 73 0.64 4.64 -8.34
N TYR A 74 1.67 4.61 -9.19
CA TYR A 74 2.21 5.76 -9.91
C TYR A 74 2.13 5.49 -11.41
N ARG A 75 1.28 6.26 -12.12
CA ARG A 75 1.04 6.11 -13.55
C ARG A 75 1.57 7.29 -14.35
N ALA A 76 1.95 7.07 -15.61
CA ALA A 76 2.40 8.10 -16.55
C ALA A 76 1.26 8.95 -17.14
N ALA A 77 0.00 8.57 -16.89
CA ALA A 77 -1.21 9.25 -17.34
C ALA A 77 -2.36 8.99 -16.35
N PRO A 78 -3.45 9.80 -16.37
CA PRO A 78 -4.64 9.53 -15.57
C PRO A 78 -5.21 8.13 -15.83
N LEU A 79 -5.64 7.46 -14.77
CA LEU A 79 -6.39 6.20 -14.83
C LEU A 79 -7.89 6.50 -15.07
N PRO A 80 -8.48 6.10 -16.21
CA PRO A 80 -9.88 6.40 -16.50
C PRO A 80 -10.84 5.82 -15.46
N GLY A 81 -11.77 6.64 -14.95
CA GLY A 81 -12.79 6.22 -13.99
C GLY A 81 -12.29 6.04 -12.56
N ALA A 82 -11.07 6.46 -12.25
CA ALA A 82 -10.47 6.37 -10.92
C ALA A 82 -10.23 7.74 -10.27
N ASP A 83 -10.92 8.81 -10.73
CA ASP A 83 -10.77 10.17 -10.20
C ASP A 83 -11.01 10.24 -8.69
N HIS A 84 -11.94 9.45 -8.17
CA HIS A 84 -12.24 9.36 -6.72
C HIS A 84 -11.09 8.77 -5.89
N ALA A 85 -10.17 8.05 -6.54
CA ALA A 85 -9.02 7.41 -5.91
C ALA A 85 -7.72 8.20 -6.12
N LEU A 86 -7.76 9.34 -6.81
CA LEU A 86 -6.57 10.16 -7.04
C LEU A 86 -6.11 10.76 -5.70
N VAL A 87 -4.89 10.40 -5.30
CA VAL A 87 -4.20 10.97 -4.13
C VAL A 87 -3.59 12.32 -4.51
N GLY A 88 -3.04 12.41 -5.72
CA GLY A 88 -2.53 13.67 -6.28
C GLY A 88 -1.64 13.45 -7.50
N THR A 89 -1.09 14.54 -8.02
CA THR A 89 -0.11 14.50 -9.11
C THR A 89 1.26 14.97 -8.62
N MET A 90 2.32 14.48 -9.25
CA MET A 90 3.70 14.87 -8.94
C MET A 90 4.56 14.94 -10.21
N GLU A 91 5.57 15.78 -10.20
CA GLU A 91 6.64 15.83 -11.20
C GLU A 91 7.80 14.95 -10.75
N HIS A 92 8.14 13.94 -11.53
CA HIS A 92 9.29 13.08 -11.32
C HIS A 92 10.45 13.52 -12.22
N GLY A 93 11.59 13.92 -11.65
CA GLY A 93 12.67 14.55 -12.42
C GLY A 93 13.25 13.73 -13.59
N VAL A 94 13.03 12.41 -13.62
CA VAL A 94 13.42 11.53 -14.75
C VAL A 94 12.23 11.05 -15.59
N LEU A 95 11.06 10.88 -14.98
CA LEU A 95 9.92 10.19 -15.61
C LEU A 95 8.83 11.18 -16.03
N GLY A 96 8.98 12.47 -15.72
CA GLY A 96 7.99 13.50 -15.97
C GLY A 96 6.79 13.40 -15.03
N PRO A 97 5.62 13.89 -15.46
CA PRO A 97 4.40 13.89 -14.66
C PRO A 97 3.98 12.47 -14.25
N ARG A 98 3.48 12.35 -13.02
CA ARG A 98 2.98 11.10 -12.44
C ARG A 98 1.67 11.35 -11.72
N TRP A 99 0.73 10.43 -11.87
CA TRP A 99 -0.53 10.39 -11.15
C TRP A 99 -0.44 9.33 -10.07
N ALA A 100 -0.57 9.75 -8.82
CA ALA A 100 -0.57 8.87 -7.66
C ALA A 100 -2.01 8.54 -7.27
N TYR A 101 -2.33 7.24 -7.19
CA TYR A 101 -3.65 6.75 -6.80
C TYR A 101 -3.56 5.94 -5.51
N ASP A 102 -4.66 5.91 -4.77
CA ASP A 102 -4.89 4.91 -3.74
C ASP A 102 -5.00 3.55 -4.42
N GLY A 103 -3.93 2.75 -4.30
CA GLY A 103 -3.68 1.66 -5.22
C GLY A 103 -4.66 0.50 -5.08
N ILE A 104 -5.45 0.42 -4.02
CA ILE A 104 -6.54 -0.56 -3.90
C ILE A 104 -7.61 -0.40 -5.01
N HIS A 105 -7.73 0.81 -5.58
CA HIS A 105 -8.61 1.08 -6.73
C HIS A 105 -7.94 0.82 -8.08
N ASP A 106 -6.65 0.48 -8.09
CA ASP A 106 -5.88 0.20 -9.29
C ASP A 106 -5.88 -1.33 -9.56
N PRO A 107 -6.40 -1.79 -10.72
CA PRO A 107 -6.36 -3.21 -11.09
C PRO A 107 -4.97 -3.84 -11.06
N VAL A 108 -3.92 -3.08 -11.37
CA VAL A 108 -2.54 -3.62 -11.42
C VAL A 108 -2.05 -3.93 -10.01
N LEU A 109 -2.20 -3.01 -9.05
CA LEU A 109 -1.82 -3.30 -7.66
C LEU A 109 -2.63 -4.45 -7.09
N ARG A 110 -3.95 -4.50 -7.35
CA ARG A 110 -4.79 -5.63 -6.88
C ARG A 110 -4.27 -6.97 -7.39
N THR A 111 -3.96 -7.03 -8.69
CA THR A 111 -3.46 -8.25 -9.33
C THR A 111 -2.14 -8.69 -8.72
N GLU A 112 -1.19 -7.77 -8.56
CA GLU A 112 0.12 -8.09 -8.00
C GLU A 112 0.07 -8.40 -6.49
N LEU A 113 -0.83 -7.78 -5.74
CA LEU A 113 -1.04 -8.12 -4.33
C LEU A 113 -1.61 -9.55 -4.18
N LEU A 114 -2.59 -9.94 -4.99
CA LEU A 114 -3.11 -11.32 -5.00
C LEU A 114 -2.03 -12.31 -5.44
N ALA A 115 -1.23 -11.95 -6.46
CA ALA A 115 -0.07 -12.74 -6.87
C ALA A 115 0.98 -12.89 -5.75
N LEU A 116 1.17 -11.87 -4.91
CA LEU A 116 2.04 -11.96 -3.73
C LEU A 116 1.48 -12.95 -2.71
N PHE A 117 0.18 -12.94 -2.41
CA PHE A 117 -0.41 -13.94 -1.52
C PHE A 117 -0.11 -15.37 -1.98
N GLU A 118 -0.26 -15.62 -3.29
CA GLU A 118 -0.01 -16.91 -3.93
C GLU A 118 1.47 -17.25 -4.15
N GLY A 119 2.40 -16.35 -3.81
CA GLY A 119 3.83 -16.54 -4.03
C GLY A 119 4.27 -16.47 -5.49
N ARG A 120 3.43 -15.92 -6.38
CA ARG A 120 3.75 -15.66 -7.79
C ARG A 120 4.42 -14.30 -8.03
N ALA A 121 4.26 -13.36 -7.10
CA ALA A 121 4.99 -12.09 -7.08
C ALA A 121 5.93 -12.03 -5.87
N GLN A 122 7.03 -11.29 -6.02
CA GLN A 122 8.05 -11.12 -4.97
C GLN A 122 8.09 -9.67 -4.50
N ALA A 123 7.99 -9.48 -3.19
CA ALA A 123 8.19 -8.17 -2.57
C ALA A 123 9.63 -7.67 -2.80
N GLN A 124 9.75 -6.41 -3.19
CA GLN A 124 11.01 -5.72 -3.47
C GLN A 124 11.27 -4.63 -2.45
N ALA A 125 12.54 -4.40 -2.13
CA ALA A 125 12.98 -3.35 -1.24
C ALA A 125 12.57 -1.98 -1.79
N GLN A 126 11.99 -1.14 -0.93
CA GLN A 126 11.43 0.14 -1.35
C GLN A 126 12.46 1.20 -1.78
N SER A 127 13.74 0.98 -1.48
CA SER A 127 14.82 1.95 -1.70
C SER A 127 15.98 1.40 -2.53
N LEU A 128 15.94 0.12 -2.92
CA LEU A 128 16.96 -0.54 -3.72
C LEU A 128 16.35 -1.13 -4.99
N THR A 129 17.09 -1.07 -6.09
CA THR A 129 16.65 -1.67 -7.37
C THR A 129 16.94 -3.17 -7.35
N ASP A 130 16.01 -3.97 -7.85
CA ASP A 130 16.18 -5.43 -8.05
C ASP A 130 16.71 -6.15 -6.79
N THR A 131 16.11 -5.82 -5.65
CA THR A 131 16.51 -6.37 -4.36
C THR A 131 15.26 -6.88 -3.66
N PRO A 132 15.11 -8.21 -3.50
CA PRO A 132 14.00 -8.78 -2.74
C PRO A 132 13.96 -8.23 -1.31
N ASP A 133 12.75 -7.92 -0.82
CA ASP A 133 12.52 -7.59 0.58
C ASP A 133 12.17 -8.87 1.35
N HIS A 134 13.12 -9.35 2.16
CA HIS A 134 12.95 -10.56 2.95
C HIS A 134 12.23 -10.32 4.30
N GLU A 135 11.96 -9.07 4.68
CA GLU A 135 11.12 -8.77 5.86
C GLU A 135 9.62 -8.84 5.54
N VAL A 136 9.28 -8.76 4.25
CA VAL A 136 7.92 -9.03 3.77
C VAL A 136 7.70 -10.53 3.66
N THR A 137 6.69 -11.01 4.36
CA THR A 137 6.29 -12.42 4.33
C THR A 137 4.83 -12.55 3.96
N HIS A 138 4.51 -13.58 3.20
CA HIS A 138 3.13 -13.93 2.89
C HIS A 138 2.86 -15.39 3.23
N ALA A 139 1.60 -15.70 3.50
CA ALA A 139 1.09 -17.05 3.57
C ALA A 139 -0.33 -17.05 3.04
N TYR A 140 -0.67 -18.06 2.24
CA TYR A 140 -2.02 -18.28 1.78
C TYR A 140 -2.23 -19.77 1.57
N THR A 141 -3.36 -20.29 2.03
CA THR A 141 -3.76 -21.67 1.80
C THR A 141 -5.19 -21.65 1.31
N GLY A 142 -5.36 -21.84 0.00
CA GLY A 142 -6.65 -21.77 -0.68
C GLY A 142 -6.50 -22.03 -2.18
N PRO A 143 -7.61 -21.99 -2.93
CA PRO A 143 -7.60 -22.02 -4.39
C PRO A 143 -6.98 -20.75 -4.97
N ASP A 144 -6.77 -20.70 -6.29
CA ASP A 144 -6.33 -19.47 -6.96
C ASP A 144 -7.34 -18.32 -6.72
N LEU A 145 -6.83 -17.14 -6.37
CA LEU A 145 -7.60 -15.94 -6.08
C LEU A 145 -8.07 -15.30 -7.39
N PRO A 146 -9.38 -15.02 -7.52
CA PRO A 146 -9.89 -14.40 -8.73
C PRO A 146 -9.46 -12.93 -8.82
N THR A 147 -8.85 -12.57 -9.95
CA THR A 147 -8.63 -11.18 -10.35
C THR A 147 -9.88 -10.63 -11.02
N GLY A 148 -10.19 -9.35 -10.84
CA GLY A 148 -11.31 -8.74 -11.55
C GLY A 148 -11.84 -7.46 -10.91
N PRO A 149 -13.03 -7.00 -11.35
CA PRO A 149 -13.75 -5.96 -10.64
C PRO A 149 -14.10 -6.46 -9.23
N GLY A 150 -14.14 -5.54 -8.30
CA GLY A 150 -14.49 -5.81 -6.91
C GLY A 150 -14.95 -4.52 -6.25
N GLU A 151 -15.87 -4.65 -5.32
CA GLU A 151 -16.38 -3.52 -4.55
C GLU A 151 -15.38 -3.17 -3.45
N VAL A 152 -14.99 -1.90 -3.40
CA VAL A 152 -14.09 -1.37 -2.38
C VAL A 152 -14.92 -0.70 -1.30
N THR A 153 -14.69 -1.08 -0.05
CA THR A 153 -15.32 -0.48 1.13
C THR A 153 -14.27 0.08 2.07
N GLU A 154 -14.54 1.20 2.72
CA GLU A 154 -13.68 1.76 3.76
C GLU A 154 -14.41 1.75 5.10
N ASP A 155 -13.68 1.48 6.17
CA ASP A 155 -14.15 1.68 7.54
C ASP A 155 -13.04 2.29 8.40
N GLN A 156 -13.23 2.29 9.72
CA GLN A 156 -12.28 2.87 10.67
C GLN A 156 -10.91 2.16 10.70
N ASP A 157 -10.81 0.90 10.32
CA ASP A 157 -9.59 0.08 10.45
C ASP A 157 -8.87 -0.15 9.12
N GLY A 158 -9.55 0.02 7.99
CA GLY A 158 -8.89 0.07 6.69
C GLY A 158 -9.83 -0.05 5.51
N THR A 159 -9.39 -0.80 4.51
CA THR A 159 -10.12 -0.95 3.24
C THR A 159 -10.37 -2.43 2.95
N GLY A 160 -11.62 -2.78 2.62
CA GLY A 160 -12.02 -4.09 2.13
C GLY A 160 -12.20 -4.09 0.61
N LEU A 161 -11.88 -5.22 -0.02
CA LEU A 161 -12.17 -5.52 -1.42
C LEU A 161 -12.87 -6.88 -1.49
N ALA A 162 -14.11 -6.89 -1.96
CA ALA A 162 -14.84 -8.12 -2.25
C ALA A 162 -14.39 -8.67 -3.61
N LEU A 163 -13.84 -9.89 -3.61
CA LEU A 163 -13.46 -10.62 -4.80
C LEU A 163 -14.66 -11.40 -5.39
N PRO A 164 -14.63 -11.76 -6.69
CA PRO A 164 -15.74 -12.46 -7.35
C PRO A 164 -16.23 -13.76 -6.70
N ASP A 165 -15.37 -14.45 -5.95
CA ASP A 165 -15.68 -15.71 -5.25
C ASP A 165 -16.23 -15.50 -3.83
N GLY A 166 -16.41 -14.24 -3.39
CA GLY A 166 -16.82 -13.91 -2.03
C GLY A 166 -15.67 -13.84 -1.02
N THR A 167 -14.43 -14.05 -1.45
CA THR A 167 -13.24 -13.78 -0.62
C THR A 167 -13.11 -12.28 -0.39
N VAL A 168 -12.82 -11.88 0.84
CA VAL A 168 -12.58 -10.48 1.20
C VAL A 168 -11.08 -10.26 1.42
N LEU A 169 -10.49 -9.44 0.54
CA LEU A 169 -9.16 -8.88 0.76
C LEU A 169 -9.28 -7.65 1.65
N ARG A 170 -8.59 -7.67 2.80
CA ARG A 170 -8.54 -6.57 3.74
C ARG A 170 -7.16 -5.95 3.74
N VAL A 171 -7.07 -4.65 3.44
CA VAL A 171 -5.86 -3.85 3.63
C VAL A 171 -5.97 -3.10 4.96
N HIS A 172 -5.03 -3.37 5.86
CA HIS A 172 -4.97 -2.72 7.18
C HIS A 172 -4.29 -1.36 7.05
N ARG A 173 -5.08 -0.29 6.94
CA ARG A 173 -4.58 1.08 6.79
C ARG A 173 -3.88 1.60 8.03
N ARG A 174 -4.22 1.04 9.20
CA ARG A 174 -3.52 1.25 10.47
C ARG A 174 -3.01 -0.09 10.98
N PRO A 175 -1.89 -0.60 10.45
CA PRO A 175 -1.39 -1.91 10.83
C PRO A 175 -1.06 -1.93 12.34
N ARG A 176 -1.60 -2.93 13.05
CA ARG A 176 -1.31 -3.16 14.46
C ARG A 176 -0.46 -4.41 14.60
N PRO A 177 0.55 -4.43 15.50
CA PRO A 177 1.42 -5.58 15.73
C PRO A 177 0.69 -6.70 16.49
N THR A 178 -0.36 -7.24 15.88
CA THR A 178 -1.16 -8.37 16.34
C THR A 178 -1.14 -9.46 15.28
N ALA A 179 -1.25 -10.72 15.71
CA ALA A 179 -1.34 -11.83 14.77
C ALA A 179 -2.61 -11.70 13.91
N PRO A 180 -2.56 -12.07 12.61
CA PRO A 180 -3.74 -12.11 11.76
C PRO A 180 -4.59 -13.34 12.12
N GLU A 181 -5.31 -13.26 13.24
CA GLU A 181 -6.20 -14.35 13.68
C GLU A 181 -7.37 -14.53 12.71
N GLY A 182 -7.68 -15.78 12.37
CA GLY A 182 -8.83 -16.14 11.52
C GLY A 182 -8.68 -15.89 10.03
N ALA A 183 -7.53 -15.37 9.56
CA ALA A 183 -7.30 -15.13 8.14
C ALA A 183 -6.87 -16.40 7.39
N ASN A 184 -7.41 -16.61 6.18
CA ASN A 184 -6.99 -17.68 5.25
C ASN A 184 -5.64 -17.38 4.58
N GLY A 185 -5.25 -16.11 4.56
CA GLY A 185 -3.94 -15.68 4.13
C GLY A 185 -3.58 -14.31 4.69
N HIS A 186 -2.29 -14.01 4.73
CA HIS A 186 -1.78 -12.70 5.13
C HIS A 186 -0.57 -12.28 4.31
N VAL A 187 -0.37 -10.98 4.20
CA VAL A 187 0.88 -10.34 3.84
C VAL A 187 1.29 -9.48 5.03
N SER A 188 2.49 -9.69 5.54
CA SER A 188 3.05 -8.97 6.68
C SER A 188 4.33 -8.27 6.28
N GLY A 189 4.57 -7.10 6.85
CA GLY A 189 5.81 -6.34 6.67
C GLY A 189 6.21 -5.63 7.95
N ALA A 190 7.32 -4.90 7.87
CA ALA A 190 7.93 -4.22 9.00
C ALA A 190 8.18 -2.74 8.72
N TRP A 191 8.29 -1.95 9.79
CA TRP A 191 8.64 -0.54 9.74
C TRP A 191 9.38 -0.10 11.01
N ASP A 192 10.12 0.99 10.90
CA ASP A 192 10.81 1.60 12.03
C ASP A 192 9.83 2.42 12.86
N ALA A 193 9.63 2.02 14.11
CA ALA A 193 8.83 2.76 15.07
C ALA A 193 9.63 3.94 15.64
N PRO A 194 8.98 5.02 16.10
CA PRO A 194 9.67 6.20 16.64
C PRO A 194 10.57 5.94 17.85
N ASP A 195 10.33 4.87 18.60
CA ASP A 195 11.16 4.43 19.73
C ASP A 195 12.44 3.68 19.29
N GLY A 196 12.67 3.56 17.98
CA GLY A 196 13.81 2.85 17.38
C GLY A 196 13.61 1.35 17.27
N THR A 197 12.45 0.81 17.64
CA THR A 197 12.13 -0.61 17.46
C THR A 197 11.65 -0.91 16.03
N ARG A 198 11.83 -2.16 15.59
CA ARG A 198 11.29 -2.65 14.32
C ARG A 198 9.92 -3.28 14.56
N ALA A 199 8.86 -2.55 14.26
CA ALA A 199 7.50 -3.03 14.37
C ALA A 199 7.15 -3.94 13.17
N ARG A 200 6.28 -4.93 13.40
CA ARG A 200 5.81 -5.86 12.37
C ARG A 200 4.33 -6.14 12.54
N ALA A 201 3.59 -6.19 11.43
CA ALA A 201 2.16 -6.46 11.42
C ALA A 201 1.70 -7.07 10.10
N ALA A 202 0.47 -7.58 10.08
CA ALA A 202 -0.24 -7.84 8.83
C ALA A 202 -0.59 -6.50 8.15
N PHE A 203 -0.15 -6.35 6.91
CA PHE A 203 -0.52 -5.25 6.02
C PHE A 203 -1.78 -5.57 5.23
N ALA A 204 -1.96 -6.83 4.84
CA ALA A 204 -3.19 -7.32 4.24
C ALA A 204 -3.55 -8.72 4.72
N THR A 205 -4.84 -9.03 4.75
CA THR A 205 -5.38 -10.37 5.08
C THR A 205 -6.47 -10.78 4.09
N LEU A 206 -6.63 -12.09 3.91
CA LEU A 206 -7.72 -12.70 3.14
C LEU A 206 -8.65 -13.45 4.08
N HIS A 207 -9.95 -13.25 3.90
CA HIS A 207 -10.99 -13.94 4.65
C HIS A 207 -11.96 -14.56 3.65
N THR A 208 -12.09 -15.88 3.68
CA THR A 208 -13.13 -16.59 2.92
C THR A 208 -14.40 -16.60 3.76
N SER A 209 -15.54 -16.36 3.10
CA SER A 209 -16.86 -16.49 3.73
C SER A 209 -17.15 -17.92 4.17
#